data_AF-A0AAV2LLK4-F1
#
_entry.id   AF-A0AAV2LLK4-F1
#
_cell.length_a   1.000
_cell.length_b   1.000
_cell.length_c   1.000
_cell.angle_alpha   90.00
_cell.angle_beta   90.00
_cell.angle_gamma   90.00
#
_symmetry.space_group_name_H-M   'P 1'
#
loop_
_entity.id
_entity.type
_entity.pdbx_description
1 polymer ?
#
loop_
_entity_poly.entity_id
_entity_poly.type
_entity_poly.pdbx_seq_one_letter_code
_entity_poly.pdbx_strand_id
1 'polypeptide(L)'
;MKKRRQRQTSAVAAKGGLSAQSMIKAKSIAASILNISENDLADIMDSDQETAEYPVCLGDQQWMDHLHHILQQKIPSAVQLMEAVRVKMKERKVLTEELAALATPVSGKA
;
A
#
# COMPACT_ATOMS: atom_id res chain seq x y z
N MET A 1 -30.95 13.73 -51.61
CA MET A 1 -30.71 14.91 -50.74
C MET A 1 -31.58 14.75 -49.50
N LYS A 2 -31.20 14.89 -48.23
CA LYS A 2 -30.00 15.31 -47.47
C LYS A 2 -30.10 14.52 -46.15
N LYS A 3 -29.07 13.75 -45.78
CA LYS A 3 -29.04 12.95 -44.54
C LYS A 3 -28.89 13.87 -43.32
N ARG A 4 -29.72 13.65 -42.30
CA ARG A 4 -29.69 14.28 -40.97
C ARG A 4 -28.30 14.13 -40.34
N ARG A 5 -27.69 15.24 -39.92
CA ARG A 5 -26.53 15.24 -39.02
C ARG A 5 -27.03 15.62 -37.62
N GLN A 6 -27.39 14.61 -36.83
CA GLN A 6 -27.54 14.76 -35.39
C GLN A 6 -26.13 14.74 -34.81
N ARG A 7 -25.61 15.92 -34.46
CA ARG A 7 -24.39 16.04 -33.65
C ARG A 7 -24.77 15.62 -32.24
N GLN A 8 -24.45 14.39 -31.88
CA GLN A 8 -24.45 13.95 -30.49
C GLN A 8 -23.17 14.47 -29.85
N THR A 9 -23.29 15.49 -29.01
CA THR A 9 -22.27 15.87 -28.04
C THR A 9 -22.74 15.31 -26.70
N SER A 10 -22.40 14.06 -26.42
CA SER A 10 -22.73 13.41 -25.16
C SER A 10 -21.47 13.16 -24.34
N ALA A 11 -21.42 13.91 -23.24
CA ALA A 11 -20.71 13.70 -21.99
C ALA A 11 -19.96 12.37 -21.79
N VAL A 12 -18.64 12.46 -21.58
CA VAL A 12 -17.93 11.67 -20.56
C VAL A 12 -16.84 12.56 -19.95
N ALA A 13 -17.25 13.47 -19.07
CA ALA A 13 -16.33 14.19 -18.19
C ALA A 13 -16.46 13.59 -16.78
N ALA A 14 -15.81 12.45 -16.55
CA ALA A 14 -15.80 11.81 -15.24
C ALA A 14 -14.48 11.06 -15.00
N LYS A 15 -13.47 11.81 -14.52
CA LYS A 15 -12.49 11.47 -13.46
C LYS A 15 -11.25 12.35 -13.62
N GLY A 16 -11.07 13.32 -12.71
CA GLY A 16 -9.85 14.13 -12.58
C GLY A 16 -9.46 14.90 -13.84
N GLY A 17 -10.17 16.00 -14.14
CA GLY A 17 -9.97 16.76 -15.38
C GLY A 17 -8.57 17.37 -15.49
N LEU A 18 -7.66 16.63 -16.10
CA LEU A 18 -6.43 17.19 -16.65
C LEU A 18 -6.83 18.27 -17.67
N SER A 19 -6.33 19.49 -17.50
CA SER A 19 -6.57 20.60 -18.44
C SER A 19 -6.30 20.12 -19.88
N ALA A 20 -7.14 20.51 -20.84
CA ALA A 20 -6.99 20.10 -22.25
C ALA A 20 -5.56 20.32 -22.77
N GLN A 21 -4.90 21.38 -22.30
CA GLN A 21 -3.50 21.68 -22.61
C GLN A 21 -2.51 20.64 -22.09
N SER A 22 -2.75 20.10 -20.89
CA SER A 22 -1.93 19.02 -20.32
C SER A 22 -2.11 17.70 -21.05
N MET A 23 -3.33 17.41 -21.52
CA MET A 23 -3.61 16.22 -22.33
C MET A 23 -2.90 16.29 -23.69
N ILE A 24 -2.97 17.44 -24.37
CA ILE A 24 -2.26 17.67 -25.64
C ILE A 24 -0.75 17.47 -25.45
N LYS A 25 -0.19 18.05 -24.37
CA LYS A 25 1.23 17.89 -24.05
C LYS A 25 1.61 16.44 -23.76
N ALA A 26 0.76 15.71 -23.02
CA ALA A 26 0.98 14.30 -22.74
C ALA A 26 0.94 13.44 -24.01
N LYS A 27 -0.01 13.71 -24.92
CA LYS A 27 -0.10 13.05 -26.24
C LYS A 27 1.16 13.30 -27.07
N SER A 28 1.62 14.54 -27.13
CA SER A 28 2.84 14.90 -27.86
C SER A 28 4.09 14.20 -27.30
N ILE A 29 4.23 14.16 -25.96
CA ILE A 29 5.32 13.45 -25.30
C ILE A 29 5.26 11.95 -25.58
N ALA A 30 4.09 11.34 -25.47
CA ALA A 30 3.91 9.91 -25.74
C ALA A 30 4.24 9.55 -27.20
N ALA A 31 3.79 10.36 -28.16
CA ALA A 31 4.09 10.17 -29.58
C ALA A 31 5.60 10.24 -29.85
N SER A 32 6.29 11.21 -29.22
CA SER A 32 7.74 11.35 -29.32
C SER A 32 8.51 10.17 -28.71
N ILE A 33 8.10 9.67 -27.55
CA ILE A 33 8.75 8.53 -26.89
C ILE A 33 8.58 7.26 -27.73
N LEU A 34 7.39 7.06 -28.30
CA LEU A 34 7.06 5.88 -29.10
C LEU A 34 7.51 5.99 -30.56
N ASN A 35 8.10 7.14 -30.94
CA ASN A 35 8.55 7.45 -32.29
C ASN A 35 7.45 7.23 -33.36
N ILE A 36 6.23 7.66 -33.04
CA ILE A 36 5.06 7.63 -33.92
C ILE A 36 4.45 9.03 -34.02
N SER A 37 3.59 9.26 -35.01
CA SER A 37 2.93 10.56 -35.14
C SER A 37 1.84 10.73 -34.08
N GLU A 38 1.54 12.00 -33.73
CA GLU A 38 0.43 12.31 -32.83
C GLU A 38 -0.92 11.82 -33.36
N ASN A 39 -1.07 11.75 -34.69
CA ASN A 39 -2.27 11.22 -35.33
C ASN A 39 -2.39 9.71 -35.15
N ASP A 40 -1.31 8.97 -35.43
CA ASP A 40 -1.29 7.51 -35.26
C ASP A 40 -1.52 7.13 -33.78
N LEU A 41 -0.98 7.91 -32.85
CA LEU A 41 -1.22 7.73 -31.43
C LEU A 41 -2.69 8.03 -31.06
N ALA A 42 -3.31 9.05 -31.65
CA ALA A 42 -4.72 9.36 -31.41
C ALA A 42 -5.64 8.23 -31.89
N ASP A 43 -5.36 7.66 -33.06
CA ASP A 43 -6.12 6.53 -33.62
C ASP A 43 -6.02 5.27 -32.71
N ILE A 44 -4.88 5.08 -32.05
CA ILE A 44 -4.67 4.00 -31.07
C ILE A 44 -5.41 4.30 -29.75
N MET A 45 -5.40 5.55 -29.28
CA MET A 45 -6.03 5.97 -28.02
C MET A 45 -7.56 6.05 -28.09
N ASP A 46 -8.12 6.32 -29.27
CA ASP A 46 -9.57 6.41 -29.49
C ASP A 46 -10.25 5.04 -29.65
N SER A 47 -9.46 3.96 -29.62
CA SER A 47 -10.01 2.61 -29.49
C SER A 47 -10.52 2.46 -28.05
N ASP A 48 -11.83 2.24 -27.90
CA ASP A 48 -12.51 1.95 -26.63
C ASP A 48 -11.85 0.72 -25.98
N GLN A 49 -10.76 0.97 -25.27
CA GLN A 49 -10.04 -0.03 -24.50
C GLN A 49 -10.92 -0.34 -23.31
N GLU A 50 -11.83 -1.28 -23.54
CA GLU A 50 -12.47 -2.14 -22.55
C GLU A 50 -11.44 -2.35 -21.46
N THR A 51 -11.70 -1.70 -20.31
CA THR A 51 -10.83 -1.63 -19.15
C THR A 51 -10.20 -2.99 -18.97
N ALA A 52 -8.94 -3.14 -19.41
CA ALA A 52 -8.27 -4.41 -19.31
C ALA A 52 -8.30 -4.75 -17.81
N GLU A 53 -9.07 -5.77 -17.46
CA GLU A 53 -9.07 -6.31 -16.12
C GLU A 53 -7.63 -6.72 -15.89
N TYR A 54 -6.90 -5.88 -15.16
CA TYR A 54 -5.52 -6.14 -14.81
C TYR A 54 -5.56 -7.52 -14.17
N PRO A 55 -4.89 -8.54 -14.76
CA PRO A 55 -4.91 -9.87 -14.19
C PRO A 55 -4.39 -9.69 -12.78
N VAL A 56 -5.22 -10.04 -11.78
CA VAL A 56 -4.83 -10.07 -10.37
C VAL A 56 -3.42 -10.63 -10.35
N CYS A 57 -2.46 -9.82 -9.94
CA CYS A 57 -1.04 -10.13 -10.08
C CYS A 57 -0.81 -11.47 -9.40
N LEU A 58 -0.71 -12.55 -10.19
CA LEU A 58 -0.64 -13.91 -9.66
C LEU A 58 0.58 -14.06 -8.74
N GLY A 59 1.61 -13.23 -8.95
CA GLY A 59 2.77 -13.10 -8.06
C GLY A 59 2.42 -12.53 -6.68
N ASP A 60 1.54 -11.53 -6.60
CA ASP A 60 1.13 -10.93 -5.32
C ASP A 60 0.33 -11.93 -4.49
N GLN A 61 -0.54 -12.72 -5.13
CA GLN A 61 -1.29 -13.77 -4.46
C GLN A 61 -0.36 -14.87 -3.91
N GLN A 62 0.60 -15.34 -4.72
CA GLN A 62 1.59 -16.33 -4.29
C GLN A 62 2.47 -15.83 -3.14
N TRP A 63 2.84 -14.54 -3.17
CA TRP A 63 3.58 -13.91 -2.09
C TRP A 63 2.77 -13.84 -0.78
N MET A 64 1.48 -13.47 -0.87
CA MET A 64 0.57 -13.45 0.27
C MET A 64 0.37 -14.84 0.88
N ASP A 65 0.21 -15.87 0.04
CA ASP A 65 0.08 -17.25 0.48
C ASP A 65 1.35 -17.74 1.19
N HIS A 66 2.53 -17.37 0.68
CA HIS A 66 3.82 -17.67 1.32
C HIS A 66 3.97 -16.99 2.69
N LEU A 67 3.56 -15.73 2.79
CA LEU A 67 3.60 -14.95 4.03
C LEU A 67 2.65 -15.55 5.08
N HIS A 68 1.44 -15.92 4.67
CA HIS A 68 0.49 -16.64 5.51
C HIS A 68 1.06 -17.98 6.01
N HIS A 69 1.73 -18.74 5.13
CA HIS A 69 2.36 -20.00 5.51
C HIS A 69 3.44 -19.81 6.58
N ILE A 70 4.28 -18.77 6.47
CA ILE A 70 5.31 -18.43 7.47
C ILE A 70 4.66 -18.07 8.82
N LEU A 71 3.63 -17.23 8.80
CA LEU A 71 2.94 -16.80 10.02
C LEU A 71 2.16 -17.92 10.71
N GLN A 72 1.69 -18.91 9.95
CA GLN A 72 1.03 -20.11 10.48
C GLN A 72 2.01 -21.10 11.11
N GLN A 73 3.31 -21.02 10.79
CA GLN A 73 4.30 -21.81 11.49
C GLN A 73 4.30 -21.42 12.97
N LYS A 74 4.19 -22.40 13.87
CA LYS A 74 4.48 -22.19 15.29
C LYS A 74 5.91 -21.67 15.36
N ILE A 75 6.14 -20.45 15.83
CA ILE A 75 7.50 -19.99 16.16
C ILE A 75 7.95 -20.82 17.37
N PRO A 76 8.77 -21.88 17.17
CA PRO A 76 9.10 -22.81 18.24
C PRO A 76 10.15 -22.11 19.10
N SER A 77 9.69 -21.34 20.08
CA SER A 77 10.46 -20.60 21.10
C SER A 77 9.67 -19.42 21.66
N ALA A 78 8.68 -18.87 20.94
CA ALA A 78 8.00 -17.64 21.36
C ALA A 78 7.36 -17.77 22.75
N VAL A 79 6.75 -18.92 23.04
CA VAL A 79 6.16 -19.23 24.36
C VAL A 79 7.24 -19.36 25.43
N GLN A 80 8.33 -20.10 25.17
CA GLN A 80 9.43 -20.25 26.11
C GLN A 80 10.18 -18.93 26.36
N LEU A 81 10.34 -18.10 25.33
CA LEU A 81 10.95 -16.77 25.41
C LEU A 81 10.10 -15.82 26.25
N MET A 82 8.78 -15.79 26.03
CA MET A 82 7.86 -15.00 26.87
C MET A 82 7.88 -15.44 28.33
N GLU A 83 7.98 -16.75 28.61
CA GLU A 83 8.14 -17.28 29.96
C GLU A 83 9.43 -16.76 30.61
N ALA A 84 10.57 -16.89 29.92
CA ALA A 84 11.87 -16.44 30.42
C ALA A 84 11.90 -14.92 30.69
N VAL A 85 11.35 -14.11 29.79
CA VAL A 85 11.25 -12.66 29.98
C VAL A 85 10.39 -12.32 31.19
N ARG A 86 9.26 -13.01 31.39
CA ARG A 86 8.38 -12.78 32.54
C ARG A 86 9.05 -13.09 33.86
N VAL A 87 9.85 -14.16 33.94
CA VAL A 87 10.64 -14.49 35.15
C VAL A 87 11.61 -13.35 35.46
N LYS A 88 12.36 -12.88 34.47
CA LYS A 88 13.32 -11.76 34.66
C LYS A 88 12.65 -10.45 35.07
N MET A 89 11.45 -10.16 34.55
CA MET A 89 10.68 -8.99 34.98
C MET A 89 10.22 -9.09 36.45
N LYS A 90 9.80 -10.27 36.90
CA LYS A 90 9.43 -10.50 38.30
C LYS A 90 10.62 -10.32 39.24
N GLU A 91 11.77 -10.91 38.91
CA GLU A 91 13.01 -10.72 39.67
C GLU A 91 13.37 -9.23 39.79
N ARG A 92 13.33 -8.49 38.66
CA ARG A 92 13.58 -7.04 38.67
C ARG A 92 12.59 -6.28 39.56
N LYS A 93 11.30 -6.65 39.55
CA LYS A 93 10.27 -6.02 40.38
C LYS A 93 10.59 -6.21 41.86
N VAL A 94 10.92 -7.43 42.27
CA VAL A 94 11.30 -7.77 43.66
C VAL A 94 12.53 -6.98 44.08
N LEU A 95 13.60 -6.99 43.28
CA LEU A 95 14.82 -6.24 43.60
C LEU A 95 14.57 -4.74 43.74
N THR A 96 13.66 -4.18 42.94
CA THR A 96 13.30 -2.75 43.05
C THR A 96 12.54 -2.46 44.34
N GLU A 97 11.63 -3.36 44.75
CA GLU A 97 10.90 -3.26 46.02
C GLU A 97 11.84 -3.41 47.22
N GLU A 98 12.79 -4.35 47.18
CA GLU A 98 13.81 -4.53 48.22
C GLU A 98 14.73 -3.31 48.30
N LEU A 99 15.21 -2.78 47.17
CA LEU A 99 16.00 -1.55 47.15
C LEU A 99 15.21 -0.35 47.71
N ALA A 100 13.92 -0.24 47.40
CA ALA A 100 13.08 0.81 47.97
C ALA A 100 12.89 0.62 49.49
N ALA A 101 12.70 -0.61 49.97
CA ALA A 101 12.61 -0.92 51.40
C ALA A 101 13.92 -0.65 52.16
N LEU A 102 15.07 -0.89 51.52
CA LEU A 102 16.38 -0.54 52.09
C LEU A 102 16.67 0.97 52.02
N ALA A 103 16.13 1.67 51.02
CA ALA A 103 16.30 3.11 50.83
C ALA A 103 15.33 3.94 51.68
N THR A 104 14.22 3.38 52.17
CA THR A 104 13.42 4.06 53.19
C THR A 104 14.26 4.17 54.46
N PRO A 105 14.62 5.39 54.91
CA PRO A 105 15.41 5.54 56.11
C PRO A 105 14.62 4.92 57.26
N VAL A 106 15.28 4.08 58.06
CA VAL A 106 14.78 3.67 59.37
C VAL A 106 14.64 4.96 60.19
N SER A 107 13.45 5.58 60.09
CA SER A 107 13.02 6.67 60.96
C SER A 107 12.80 6.04 62.33
N GLY A 108 13.91 5.95 63.07
CA GLY A 108 14.02 5.22 64.31
C GLY A 108 15.12 5.82 65.17
N LYS A 109 14.78 6.96 65.77
CA LYS A 109 15.36 7.54 67.00
C LYS A 109 16.77 8.12 66.92
N ALA A 110 16.83 9.45 66.84
CA ALA A 110 17.67 10.29 67.69
C ALA A 110 16.82 11.47 68.17
#